data_AF-A0A8C9G7M4-F1
#
_entry.id   AF-A0A8C9G7M4-F1
#
_cell.length_a   1.000
_cell.length_b   1.000
_cell.length_c   1.000
_cell.angle_alpha   90.00
_cell.angle_beta   90.00
_cell.angle_gamma   90.00
#
_symmetry.space_group_name_H-M   'P 1'
#
loop_
_entity.id
_entity.type
_entity.pdbx_description
1 polymer ?
#
loop_
_entity_poly.entity_id
_entity_poly.type
_entity_poly.pdbx_seq_one_letter_code
_entity_poly.pdbx_strand_id
1 'polypeptide(L)'
;MAARGPLSHVKLEGEIERCRAEGHWGQLRLLVQQQLLPPARTRRKVAAGGTEETGKLLRSDYGSMLLAEALLEECLKENFAKLKDSIPLTERNEPKLSEAKQYLTNVLIRGKLRPKYMTEAMLILGKLHYVEGSYRDAISMYAKAGIDDLSTKDEPLYMLRLVAEAFVIKGKGSPVVMPNKPNMLFDWAASITDNNLGVL
;
A
#
# COMPACT_ATOMS: atom_id res chain seq x y z
N MET A 1 -3.03 34.06 0.48
CA MET A 1 -2.76 32.65 0.81
C MET A 1 -4.05 32.02 1.29
N ALA A 2 -4.68 31.15 0.51
CA ALA A 2 -5.95 30.53 0.90
C ALA A 2 -5.70 29.45 1.96
N ALA A 3 -6.11 29.70 3.20
CA ALA A 3 -6.16 28.70 4.25
C ALA A 3 -7.18 27.63 3.83
N ARG A 4 -6.69 26.45 3.43
CA ARG A 4 -7.55 25.28 3.24
C ARG A 4 -8.09 24.90 4.63
N GLY A 5 -9.35 25.25 4.89
CA GLY A 5 -10.06 24.83 6.09
C GLY A 5 -10.12 23.30 6.18
N PRO A 6 -10.35 22.74 7.38
CA PRO A 6 -10.44 21.30 7.57
C PRO A 6 -11.52 20.71 6.66
N LEU A 7 -11.13 19.75 5.81
CA LEU A 7 -12.05 19.01 4.95
C LEU A 7 -13.05 18.24 5.83
N SER A 8 -14.33 18.28 5.47
CA SER A 8 -15.31 17.36 6.05
C SER A 8 -14.87 15.91 5.81
N HIS A 9 -15.09 15.01 6.77
CA HIS A 9 -14.64 13.60 6.72
C HIS A 9 -14.91 12.91 5.37
N VAL A 10 -16.10 13.09 4.81
CA VAL A 10 -16.52 12.51 3.51
C VAL A 10 -15.69 13.06 2.35
N LYS A 11 -15.32 14.34 2.37
CA LYS A 11 -14.46 14.96 1.34
C LYS A 11 -13.02 14.45 1.46
N LEU A 12 -12.54 14.24 2.68
CA LEU A 12 -11.19 13.69 2.92
C LEU A 12 -11.08 12.25 2.42
N GLU A 13 -12.04 11.39 2.72
CA GLU A 13 -12.07 10.00 2.22
C GLU A 13 -12.11 9.94 0.69
N GLY A 14 -12.94 10.77 0.05
CA GLY A 14 -12.98 10.85 -1.41
C GLY A 14 -11.72 11.45 -2.06
N GLU A 15 -10.96 12.29 -1.36
CA GLU A 15 -9.64 12.76 -1.84
C GLU A 15 -8.55 11.68 -1.70
N ILE A 16 -8.56 10.92 -0.59
CA ILE A 16 -7.66 9.79 -0.39
C ILE A 16 -7.85 8.75 -1.49
N GLU A 17 -9.11 8.37 -1.75
CA GLU A 17 -9.44 7.38 -2.77
C GLU A 17 -9.00 7.83 -4.17
N ARG A 18 -9.25 9.08 -4.53
CA ARG A 18 -8.76 9.67 -5.79
C ARG A 18 -7.24 9.65 -5.88
N CYS A 19 -6.53 10.02 -4.81
CA CYS A 19 -5.07 9.98 -4.81
C CYS A 19 -4.53 8.55 -5.00
N ARG A 20 -5.16 7.55 -4.37
CA ARG A 20 -4.79 6.13 -4.54
C ARG A 20 -5.10 5.61 -5.94
N ALA A 21 -6.24 6.00 -6.52
CA ALA A 21 -6.65 5.57 -7.86
C ALA A 21 -5.76 6.19 -8.96
N GLU A 22 -5.37 7.45 -8.80
CA GLU A 22 -4.56 8.19 -9.78
C GLU A 22 -3.04 8.02 -9.56
N GLY A 23 -2.62 7.44 -8.44
CA GLY A 23 -1.20 7.26 -8.10
C GLY A 23 -0.52 8.55 -7.63
N HIS A 24 -1.27 9.49 -7.05
CA HIS A 24 -0.78 10.75 -6.50
C HIS A 24 -0.21 10.55 -5.08
N TRP A 25 0.82 9.69 -4.95
CA TRP A 25 1.39 9.24 -3.67
C TRP A 25 1.91 10.38 -2.78
N GLY A 26 2.56 11.39 -3.36
CA GLY A 26 3.05 12.55 -2.59
C GLY A 26 1.92 13.37 -1.96
N GLN A 27 0.79 13.53 -2.68
CA GLN A 27 -0.39 14.21 -2.13
C GLN A 27 -1.08 13.36 -1.06
N LEU A 28 -1.14 12.04 -1.25
CA LEU A 28 -1.67 11.10 -0.25
C LEU A 28 -0.88 11.20 1.07
N ARG A 29 0.46 11.22 1.01
CA ARG A 29 1.32 11.38 2.21
C ARG A 29 1.01 12.66 2.97
N LEU A 30 0.89 13.79 2.26
CA LEU A 30 0.58 15.08 2.88
C LEU A 30 -0.80 15.06 3.55
N LEU A 31 -1.82 14.52 2.89
CA LEU A 31 -3.17 14.40 3.45
C LEU A 31 -3.17 13.52 4.71
N VAL A 32 -2.50 12.37 4.66
CA VAL A 32 -2.38 11.43 5.78
C VAL A 32 -1.64 12.05 6.97
N GLN A 33 -0.49 12.71 6.72
CA GLN A 33 0.30 13.36 7.77
C GLN A 33 -0.40 14.56 8.40
N GLN A 34 -1.20 15.31 7.64
CA GLN A 34 -1.89 16.50 8.14
C GLN A 34 -3.21 16.17 8.85
N GLN A 35 -3.91 15.11 8.44
CA GLN A 35 -5.30 14.85 8.85
C GLN A 35 -5.51 13.55 9.64
N LEU A 36 -4.62 12.56 9.49
CA LEU A 36 -4.78 11.22 10.07
C LEU A 36 -3.71 10.88 11.11
N LEU A 37 -2.50 11.42 11.00
CA LEU A 37 -1.47 11.30 12.03
C LEU A 37 -1.43 12.53 12.96
N PRO A 38 -1.17 12.33 14.26
CA PRO A 38 -0.95 13.45 15.16
C PRO A 38 0.34 14.20 14.80
N PRO A 39 0.37 15.55 14.91
CA PRO A 39 1.60 16.31 14.73
C PRO A 39 2.65 15.85 15.74
N ALA A 40 3.91 15.73 15.32
CA ALA A 40 5.04 15.14 16.05
C ALA A 40 5.43 15.83 17.39
N ARG A 41 4.57 16.67 17.97
CA ARG A 41 4.81 17.36 19.24
C ARG A 41 3.59 17.23 20.15
N THR A 42 3.52 16.14 20.89
CA THR A 42 3.47 16.12 22.37
C THR A 42 3.17 14.69 22.81
N ARG A 43 4.20 14.04 23.36
CA ARG A 43 4.05 12.82 24.15
C ARG A 43 3.42 13.21 25.49
N ARG A 44 2.16 13.66 25.51
CA ARG A 44 1.42 13.84 26.75
C ARG A 44 0.71 12.54 27.06
N LYS A 45 1.19 11.89 28.12
CA LYS A 45 0.51 10.88 28.90
C LYS A 45 -0.91 11.41 29.19
N VAL A 46 -1.94 10.83 28.58
CA VAL A 46 -3.32 11.09 28.97
C VAL A 46 -3.95 9.73 29.24
N ALA A 47 -4.31 9.55 30.51
CA ALA A 47 -5.16 8.50 30.98
C ALA A 47 -6.63 8.85 30.69
N ALA A 48 -7.46 7.80 30.61
CA ALA A 48 -8.93 7.78 30.66
C ALA A 48 -9.70 8.03 29.33
N GLY A 49 -10.46 7.01 28.92
CA GLY A 49 -11.56 7.13 27.94
C GLY A 49 -11.61 5.99 26.90
N GLY A 50 -12.13 4.82 27.28
CA GLY A 50 -12.07 3.56 26.50
C GLY A 50 -12.80 3.51 25.14
N THR A 51 -13.37 4.60 24.63
CA THR A 51 -14.16 4.62 23.38
C THR A 51 -13.75 5.71 22.37
N GLU A 52 -13.20 6.85 22.81
CA GLU A 52 -12.61 7.86 21.89
C GLU A 52 -11.16 7.53 21.50
N GLU A 53 -10.40 6.93 22.43
CA GLU A 53 -9.03 6.47 22.20
C GLU A 53 -8.98 5.40 21.10
N THR A 54 -9.96 4.48 21.08
CA THR A 54 -10.07 3.43 20.06
C THR A 54 -10.35 4.02 18.68
N GLY A 55 -11.20 5.06 18.58
CA GLY A 55 -11.48 5.76 17.32
C GLY A 55 -10.27 6.54 16.79
N LYS A 56 -9.51 7.20 17.68
CA LYS A 56 -8.26 7.89 17.35
C LYS A 56 -7.15 6.91 16.93
N LEU A 57 -7.04 5.78 17.62
CA LEU A 57 -6.08 4.72 17.27
C LEU A 57 -6.44 4.03 15.96
N LEU A 58 -7.72 3.76 15.69
CA LEU A 58 -8.21 3.26 14.39
C LEU A 58 -7.86 4.22 13.24
N ARG A 59 -8.07 5.53 13.45
CA ARG A 59 -7.70 6.57 12.48
C ARG A 59 -6.18 6.65 12.29
N SER A 60 -5.42 6.45 13.37
CA SER A 60 -3.96 6.41 13.37
C SER A 60 -3.41 5.17 12.66
N ASP A 61 -4.01 3.99 12.85
CA ASP A 61 -3.56 2.74 12.22
C ASP A 61 -3.94 2.73 10.72
N TYR A 62 -5.11 3.27 10.36
CA TYR A 62 -5.51 3.47 8.95
C TYR A 62 -4.60 4.50 8.25
N GLY A 63 -4.29 5.61 8.92
CA GLY A 63 -3.29 6.57 8.42
C GLY A 63 -1.91 5.94 8.26
N SER A 64 -1.49 5.10 9.21
CA SER A 64 -0.20 4.40 9.14
C SER A 64 -0.13 3.42 7.96
N MET A 65 -1.23 2.70 7.67
CA MET A 65 -1.33 1.84 6.49
C MET A 65 -1.21 2.63 5.18
N LEU A 66 -1.95 3.74 5.05
CA LEU A 66 -1.90 4.60 3.86
C LEU A 66 -0.53 5.26 3.66
N LEU A 67 0.13 5.65 4.76
CA LEU A 67 1.48 6.19 4.72
C LEU A 67 2.48 5.13 4.23
N ALA A 68 2.35 3.89 4.70
CA ALA A 68 3.19 2.79 4.24
C ALA A 68 3.00 2.48 2.76
N GLU A 69 1.75 2.46 2.27
CA GLU A 69 1.44 2.29 0.85
C GLU A 69 2.11 3.37 0.00
N ALA A 70 1.97 4.64 0.40
CA ALA A 70 2.54 5.75 -0.36
C ALA A 70 4.07 5.75 -0.34
N LEU A 71 4.70 5.41 0.79
CA LEU A 71 6.16 5.25 0.91
C LEU A 71 6.68 4.11 0.03
N LEU A 72 5.97 2.98 0.02
CA LEU A 72 6.30 1.83 -0.83
C LEU A 72 6.21 2.24 -2.31
N GLU A 73 5.09 2.82 -2.74
CA GLU A 73 4.88 3.17 -4.15
C GLU A 73 5.85 4.27 -4.63
N GLU A 74 6.22 5.24 -3.79
CA GLU A 74 7.29 6.19 -4.10
C GLU A 74 8.64 5.50 -4.22
N CYS A 75 8.97 4.57 -3.31
CA CYS A 75 10.20 3.80 -3.37
C CYS A 75 10.29 3.00 -4.68
N LEU A 76 9.19 2.36 -5.11
CA LEU A 76 9.13 1.63 -6.37
C LEU A 76 9.30 2.54 -7.58
N LYS A 77 8.70 3.74 -7.54
CA LYS A 77 8.80 4.73 -8.63
C LYS A 77 10.24 5.25 -8.78
N GLU A 78 10.91 5.54 -7.67
CA GLU A 78 12.29 6.02 -7.65
C GLU A 78 13.29 4.93 -8.07
N ASN A 79 13.01 3.68 -7.72
CA ASN A 79 13.89 2.54 -7.97
C ASN A 79 13.50 1.67 -9.17
N PHE A 80 12.64 2.17 -10.05
CA PHE A 80 12.11 1.42 -11.20
C PHE A 80 13.20 0.79 -12.07
N ALA A 81 14.34 1.46 -12.26
CA ALA A 81 15.46 0.94 -13.04
C ALA A 81 16.07 -0.35 -12.42
N LYS A 82 16.35 -0.34 -11.11
CA LYS A 82 16.92 -1.51 -10.39
C LYS A 82 15.97 -2.70 -10.44
N LEU A 83 14.68 -2.40 -10.31
CA LEU A 83 13.59 -3.36 -10.34
C LEU A 83 13.41 -3.99 -11.73
N LYS A 84 13.61 -3.22 -12.80
CA LYS A 84 13.64 -3.73 -14.18
C LYS A 84 14.81 -4.70 -14.39
N ASP A 85 15.94 -4.44 -13.75
CA ASP A 85 17.13 -5.29 -13.78
C ASP A 85 17.04 -6.48 -12.80
N SER A 86 15.85 -6.74 -12.23
CA SER A 86 15.59 -7.82 -11.26
C SER A 86 16.44 -7.75 -9.98
N ILE A 87 16.92 -6.56 -9.62
CA ILE A 87 17.69 -6.35 -8.39
C ILE A 87 16.71 -6.11 -7.24
N PRO A 88 16.69 -6.97 -6.21
CA PRO A 88 15.80 -6.78 -5.05
C PRO A 88 16.20 -5.54 -4.26
N LEU A 89 15.20 -4.82 -3.74
CA LEU A 89 15.43 -3.67 -2.87
C LEU A 89 15.52 -4.14 -1.42
N THR A 90 16.72 -4.09 -0.86
CA THR A 90 16.91 -4.39 0.56
C THR A 90 16.60 -3.16 1.42
N GLU A 91 15.98 -3.36 2.59
CA GLU A 91 15.74 -2.33 3.61
C GLU A 91 16.97 -1.46 3.93
N ARG A 92 18.16 -2.04 3.80
CA ARG A 92 19.44 -1.37 4.07
C ARG A 92 19.78 -0.26 3.08
N ASN A 93 19.27 -0.34 1.85
CA ASN A 93 19.54 0.61 0.78
C ASN A 93 18.42 1.65 0.65
N GLU A 94 17.19 1.30 1.03
CA GLU A 94 16.01 2.12 0.83
C GLU A 94 15.28 2.38 2.16
N PRO A 95 15.53 3.52 2.83
CA PRO A 95 14.95 3.80 4.15
C PRO A 95 13.42 3.89 4.11
N LYS A 96 12.84 4.34 2.98
CA LYS A 96 11.38 4.38 2.78
C LYS A 96 10.74 2.99 2.83
N LEU A 97 11.46 1.97 2.34
CA LEU A 97 10.99 0.59 2.35
C LEU A 97 10.96 0.03 3.78
N SER A 98 12.02 0.25 4.55
CA SER A 98 12.08 -0.15 5.96
C SER A 98 11.00 0.56 6.79
N GLU A 99 10.80 1.86 6.56
CA GLU A 99 9.76 2.64 7.22
C GLU A 99 8.35 2.11 6.89
N ALA A 100 8.05 1.84 5.61
CA ALA A 100 6.79 1.23 5.19
C ALA A 100 6.55 -0.13 5.86
N LYS A 101 7.58 -0.98 5.93
CA LYS A 101 7.50 -2.30 6.58
C LYS A 101 7.20 -2.19 8.06
N GLN A 102 7.85 -1.27 8.77
CA GLN A 102 7.61 -1.03 10.19
C GLN A 102 6.16 -0.59 10.43
N TYR A 103 5.64 0.33 9.61
CA TYR A 103 4.25 0.76 9.72
C TYR A 103 3.28 -0.40 9.51
N LEU A 104 3.42 -1.17 8.44
CA LEU A 104 2.53 -2.31 8.13
C LEU A 104 2.60 -3.40 9.20
N THR A 105 3.81 -3.74 9.65
CA THR A 105 4.00 -4.77 10.69
C THR A 105 3.36 -4.34 12.00
N ASN A 106 3.55 -3.08 12.41
CA ASN A 106 2.95 -2.55 13.62
C ASN A 106 1.41 -2.54 13.54
N VAL A 107 0.85 -2.15 12.39
CA VAL A 107 -0.59 -2.13 12.14
C VAL A 107 -1.18 -3.54 12.20
N LEU A 108 -0.54 -4.53 11.55
CA LEU A 108 -0.99 -5.92 11.53
C LEU A 108 -0.86 -6.59 12.91
N ILE A 109 0.21 -6.33 13.66
CA ILE A 109 0.39 -6.85 15.04
C ILE A 109 -0.70 -6.32 15.97
N ARG A 110 -1.08 -5.04 15.81
CA ARG A 110 -2.15 -4.44 16.62
C ARG A 110 -3.51 -5.07 16.30
N GLY A 111 -3.75 -5.42 15.05
CA GLY A 111 -4.98 -6.12 14.62
C GLY A 111 -6.26 -5.32 14.85
N LYS A 112 -6.16 -4.00 15.01
CA LYS A 112 -7.32 -3.14 15.34
C LYS A 112 -8.06 -2.63 14.11
N LEU A 113 -7.46 -2.71 12.92
CA LEU A 113 -8.09 -2.25 11.69
C LEU A 113 -9.34 -3.06 11.35
N ARG A 114 -10.25 -2.43 10.59
CA ARG A 114 -11.40 -3.15 10.00
C ARG A 114 -10.89 -4.29 9.11
N PRO A 115 -11.60 -5.42 9.02
CA PRO A 115 -11.17 -6.56 8.21
C PRO A 115 -10.78 -6.20 6.78
N LYS A 116 -11.55 -5.33 6.12
CA LYS A 116 -11.22 -4.79 4.78
C LYS A 116 -9.82 -4.17 4.72
N TYR A 117 -9.49 -3.29 5.66
CA TYR A 117 -8.19 -2.62 5.72
C TYR A 117 -7.07 -3.54 6.23
N MET A 118 -7.39 -4.54 7.04
CA MET A 118 -6.42 -5.59 7.39
C MET A 118 -6.01 -6.37 6.16
N THR A 119 -6.96 -6.74 5.31
CA THR A 119 -6.66 -7.39 4.02
C THR A 119 -5.82 -6.49 3.13
N GLU A 120 -6.17 -5.21 3.00
CA GLU A 120 -5.35 -4.22 2.27
C GLU A 120 -3.90 -4.16 2.79
N ALA A 121 -3.72 -4.05 4.10
CA ALA A 121 -2.40 -4.02 4.72
C ALA A 121 -1.59 -5.30 4.43
N MET A 122 -2.23 -6.47 4.42
CA MET A 122 -1.58 -7.73 4.05
C MET A 122 -1.17 -7.77 2.56
N LEU A 123 -2.00 -7.25 1.66
CA LEU A 123 -1.65 -7.16 0.23
C LEU A 123 -0.43 -6.26 0.01
N ILE A 124 -0.41 -5.10 0.67
CA ILE A 124 0.69 -4.14 0.60
C ILE A 124 1.97 -4.75 1.20
N LEU A 125 1.88 -5.43 2.34
CA LEU A 125 3.03 -6.10 2.95
C LEU A 125 3.54 -7.26 2.09
N GLY A 126 2.65 -8.01 1.43
CA GLY A 126 3.04 -9.03 0.46
C GLY A 126 3.83 -8.43 -0.71
N LYS A 127 3.38 -7.28 -1.24
CA LYS A 127 4.07 -6.55 -2.30
C LYS A 127 5.45 -6.07 -1.84
N LEU A 128 5.55 -5.60 -0.61
CA LEU A 128 6.82 -5.20 0.00
C LEU A 128 7.81 -6.37 0.09
N HIS A 129 7.38 -7.53 0.58
CA HIS A 129 8.23 -8.72 0.65
C HIS A 129 8.69 -9.22 -0.72
N TYR A 130 7.84 -9.10 -1.74
CA TYR A 130 8.22 -9.42 -3.10
C TYR A 130 9.35 -8.53 -3.61
N VAL A 131 9.25 -7.23 -3.35
CA VAL A 131 10.26 -6.22 -3.73
C VAL A 131 11.58 -6.43 -2.98
N GLU A 132 11.53 -6.92 -1.74
CA GLU A 132 12.70 -7.34 -0.95
C GLU A 132 13.36 -8.62 -1.47
N GLY A 133 12.70 -9.36 -2.38
CA GLY A 133 13.14 -10.67 -2.84
C GLY A 133 12.73 -11.83 -1.93
N SER A 134 11.94 -11.57 -0.88
CA SER A 134 11.39 -12.57 0.04
C SER A 134 10.07 -13.15 -0.47
N TYR A 135 10.12 -13.87 -1.60
CA TYR A 135 8.93 -14.42 -2.27
C TYR A 135 8.08 -15.34 -1.38
N ARG A 136 8.72 -16.13 -0.50
CA ARG A 136 8.02 -17.04 0.41
C ARG A 136 7.12 -16.29 1.39
N ASP A 137 7.62 -15.18 1.93
CA ASP A 137 6.86 -14.34 2.86
C ASP A 137 5.75 -13.58 2.13
N ALA A 138 6.02 -13.12 0.90
CA ALA A 138 5.01 -12.50 0.04
C ALA A 138 3.82 -13.44 -0.23
N ILE A 139 4.08 -14.67 -0.68
CA ILE A 139 3.04 -15.68 -0.94
C ILE A 139 2.29 -16.02 0.35
N SER A 140 2.99 -16.15 1.47
CA SER A 140 2.37 -16.38 2.80
C SER A 140 1.42 -15.25 3.18
N MET A 141 1.78 -13.99 2.92
CA MET A 141 0.88 -12.84 3.17
C MET A 141 -0.36 -12.88 2.26
N TYR A 142 -0.21 -13.21 0.98
CA TYR A 142 -1.37 -13.32 0.07
C TYR A 142 -2.29 -14.49 0.41
N ALA A 143 -1.74 -15.61 0.85
CA ALA A 143 -2.53 -16.72 1.36
C ALA A 143 -3.34 -16.31 2.60
N LYS A 144 -2.72 -15.60 3.55
CA LYS A 144 -3.39 -15.07 4.75
C LYS A 144 -4.44 -14.01 4.42
N ALA A 145 -4.22 -13.21 3.39
CA ALA A 145 -5.17 -12.22 2.90
C ALA A 145 -6.40 -12.86 2.22
N GLY A 146 -6.35 -14.18 1.92
CA GLY A 146 -7.44 -14.89 1.27
C GLY A 146 -7.69 -14.38 -0.15
N ILE A 147 -6.64 -14.10 -0.92
CA ILE A 147 -6.81 -13.45 -2.25
C ILE A 147 -7.69 -14.24 -3.22
N ASP A 148 -7.80 -15.55 -3.04
CA ASP A 148 -8.65 -16.41 -3.87
C ASP A 148 -10.15 -16.24 -3.56
N ASP A 149 -10.49 -15.78 -2.36
CA ASP A 149 -11.86 -15.61 -1.88
C ASP A 149 -12.34 -14.14 -1.97
N LEU A 150 -11.51 -13.23 -2.49
CA LEU A 150 -11.84 -11.81 -2.59
C LEU A 150 -12.88 -11.56 -3.69
N SER A 151 -14.05 -11.06 -3.28
CA SER A 151 -15.06 -10.54 -4.21
C SER A 151 -14.63 -9.18 -4.76
N THR A 152 -14.41 -9.10 -6.07
CA THR A 152 -14.05 -7.86 -6.79
C THR A 152 -15.27 -7.03 -7.23
N LYS A 153 -16.50 -7.46 -6.89
CA LYS A 153 -17.73 -6.74 -7.22
C LYS A 153 -17.81 -5.41 -6.45
N ASP A 154 -17.97 -4.31 -7.18
CA ASP A 154 -18.11 -2.93 -6.67
C ASP A 154 -16.93 -2.40 -5.83
N GLU A 155 -15.74 -2.96 -6.01
CA GLU A 155 -14.52 -2.45 -5.36
C GLU A 155 -13.90 -1.28 -6.14
N PRO A 156 -13.29 -0.30 -5.45
CA PRO A 156 -12.69 0.86 -6.07
C PRO A 156 -11.44 0.48 -6.87
N LEU A 157 -11.08 1.31 -7.85
CA LEU A 157 -10.00 1.02 -8.81
C LEU A 157 -8.66 0.67 -8.14
N TYR A 158 -8.34 1.29 -7.00
CA TYR A 158 -7.10 1.00 -6.28
C TYR A 158 -7.07 -0.43 -5.70
N MET A 159 -8.22 -0.97 -5.29
CA MET A 159 -8.33 -2.35 -4.78
C MET A 159 -8.15 -3.37 -5.89
N LEU A 160 -8.81 -3.14 -7.03
CA LEU A 160 -8.65 -3.98 -8.21
C LEU A 160 -7.19 -4.03 -8.65
N ARG A 161 -6.47 -2.89 -8.58
CA ARG A 161 -5.02 -2.83 -8.82
C ARG A 161 -4.24 -3.70 -7.84
N LEU A 162 -4.43 -3.56 -6.53
CA LEU A 162 -3.72 -4.34 -5.51
C LEU A 162 -3.96 -5.86 -5.68
N VAL A 163 -5.21 -6.25 -5.96
CA VAL A 163 -5.57 -7.66 -6.16
C VAL A 163 -4.94 -8.20 -7.45
N ALA A 164 -4.99 -7.46 -8.56
CA ALA A 164 -4.34 -7.84 -9.80
C ALA A 164 -2.82 -8.01 -9.63
N GLU A 165 -2.17 -7.06 -8.94
CA GLU A 165 -0.74 -7.14 -8.63
C GLU A 165 -0.41 -8.38 -7.78
N ALA A 166 -1.22 -8.67 -6.75
CA ALA A 166 -1.06 -9.83 -5.89
C ALA A 166 -1.21 -11.16 -6.66
N PHE A 167 -2.19 -11.26 -7.56
CA PHE A 167 -2.39 -12.45 -8.39
C PHE A 167 -1.20 -12.73 -9.30
N VAL A 168 -0.62 -11.69 -9.90
CA VAL A 168 0.58 -11.89 -10.71
C VAL A 168 1.76 -12.30 -9.84
N ILE A 169 1.98 -11.68 -8.69
CA ILE A 169 3.09 -12.06 -7.81
C ILE A 169 2.92 -13.51 -7.32
N LYS A 170 1.69 -13.92 -6.99
CA LYS A 170 1.38 -15.31 -6.66
C LYS A 170 1.59 -16.26 -7.85
N GLY A 171 1.24 -15.83 -9.06
CA GLY A 171 1.36 -16.62 -10.29
C GLY A 171 2.76 -16.67 -10.91
N LYS A 172 3.63 -15.70 -10.63
CA LYS A 172 5.01 -15.62 -11.13
C LYS A 172 6.01 -15.83 -9.99
N GLY A 173 6.73 -16.95 -10.02
CA GLY A 173 7.90 -17.20 -9.18
C GLY A 173 9.16 -16.42 -9.62
N SER A 174 9.04 -15.27 -10.29
CA SER A 174 10.14 -14.50 -10.88
C SER A 174 9.92 -12.99 -10.73
N PRO A 175 10.95 -12.18 -10.43
CA PRO A 175 10.84 -10.73 -10.21
C PRO A 175 10.45 -9.99 -11.50
N VAL A 176 9.15 -9.79 -11.71
CA VAL A 176 8.61 -8.80 -12.64
C VAL A 176 7.96 -7.68 -11.82
N VAL A 177 8.49 -6.48 -11.97
CA VAL A 177 8.01 -5.30 -11.25
C VAL A 177 6.83 -4.68 -11.98
N MET A 178 5.78 -4.44 -11.21
CA MET A 178 4.52 -3.88 -11.69
C MET A 178 4.65 -2.39 -11.99
N PRO A 179 4.07 -1.93 -13.10
CA PRO A 179 4.04 -0.50 -13.39
C PRO A 179 3.04 0.23 -12.49
N ASN A 180 3.49 1.36 -11.92
CA ASN A 180 2.79 2.17 -10.92
C ASN A 180 1.69 3.09 -11.52
N LYS A 181 1.01 2.68 -12.60
CA LYS A 181 -0.09 3.46 -13.20
C LYS A 181 -1.19 2.54 -13.75
N PRO A 182 -2.48 2.86 -13.56
CA PRO A 182 -3.60 2.05 -14.06
C PRO A 182 -3.58 1.88 -15.59
N ASN A 183 -3.13 2.90 -16.35
CA ASN A 183 -2.99 2.77 -17.82
C ASN A 183 -1.83 1.86 -18.23
N MET A 184 -0.80 1.72 -17.40
CA MET A 184 0.35 0.86 -17.69
C MET A 184 0.10 -0.61 -17.34
N LEU A 185 -0.96 -0.93 -16.60
CA LEU A 185 -1.40 -2.31 -16.37
C LEU A 185 -1.84 -2.97 -17.69
N PHE A 186 -2.49 -2.21 -18.58
CA PHE A 186 -2.83 -2.65 -19.93
C PHE A 186 -1.60 -2.75 -20.84
N ASP A 187 -0.72 -1.74 -20.85
CA ASP A 187 0.52 -1.78 -21.63
C ASP A 187 1.48 -2.91 -21.18
N TRP A 188 1.49 -3.23 -19.88
CA TRP A 188 2.29 -4.32 -19.32
C TRP A 188 1.66 -5.69 -19.55
N ALA A 189 0.33 -5.82 -19.48
CA ALA A 189 -0.36 -7.02 -19.92
C ALA A 189 -0.09 -7.29 -21.42
N ALA A 190 -0.08 -6.24 -22.26
CA ALA A 190 0.30 -6.33 -23.66
C ALA A 190 1.77 -6.74 -23.85
N SER A 191 2.69 -6.22 -23.03
CA SER A 191 4.11 -6.62 -23.03
C SER A 191 4.34 -8.07 -22.57
N ILE A 192 3.43 -8.65 -21.77
CA ILE A 192 3.44 -10.08 -21.45
C ILE A 192 2.95 -10.93 -22.62
N THR A 193 1.92 -10.48 -23.34
CA THR A 193 1.42 -11.21 -24.51
C THR A 193 2.43 -11.21 -25.66
N ASP A 194 3.20 -10.13 -25.85
CA ASP A 194 4.27 -10.08 -26.86
C ASP A 194 5.45 -11.02 -26.54
N ASN A 195 5.80 -11.20 -25.26
CA ASN A 195 6.87 -12.13 -24.85
C ASN A 195 6.45 -13.60 -24.86
N ASN A 196 5.17 -13.92 -25.07
CA ASN A 196 4.66 -15.30 -25.16
C ASN A 196 4.43 -15.77 -26.61
N LEU A 197 4.75 -14.97 -27.62
CA LEU A 197 4.73 -15.38 -29.04
C LEU A 197 6.06 -15.97 -29.53
N GLY A 198 7.03 -16.21 -28.64
CA GLY A 198 8.34 -16.79 -28.97
C GLY A 198 8.54 -18.25 -28.62
N VAL A 199 7.52 -18.96 -28.10
CA VAL A 199 7.62 -20.41 -27.81
C VAL A 199 6.32 -21.11 -28.23
N LEU A 200 6.20 -21.38 -29.52
CA LEU A 200 5.51 -22.56 -30.07
C LEU A 200 6.27 -22.99 -31.34
#